data_AF-A0A382HG17-F1
#
_entry.id   AF-A0A382HG17-F1
#
_cell.length_a   1.000
_cell.length_b   1.000
_cell.length_c   1.000
_cell.angle_alpha   90.00
_cell.angle_beta   90.00
_cell.angle_gamma   90.00
#
_symmetry.space_group_name_H-M   'P 1'
#
loop_
_entity.id
_entity.type
_entity.pdbx_description
1 polymer ?
#
loop_
_entity_poly.entity_id
_entity_poly.type
_entity_poly.pdbx_seq_one_letter_code
_entity_poly.pdbx_strand_id
1 'polypeptide(L)' 'LGSMEVNYHFQVNHPAELEIGHRICRVGSKSFDMIAAIFIKNEVEPVCTTLFKMVSYSYIKDSTIPVPDIIRDNCRPL' A
#
# COMPACT_ATOMS: atom_id res chain seq x y z
N LEU A 1 10.36 -3.85 -0.61
CA LEU A 1 9.51 -3.10 -1.56
C LEU A 1 10.04 -3.36 -2.96
N GLY A 2 9.19 -3.73 -3.93
CA GLY A 2 9.59 -3.93 -5.31
C GLY A 2 9.52 -2.65 -6.13
N SER A 3 8.38 -1.95 -6.07
CA SER A 3 8.23 -0.61 -6.65
C SER A 3 7.14 0.18 -5.92
N MET A 4 7.13 1.49 -6.13
CA MET A 4 6.10 2.39 -5.63
C MET A 4 5.77 3.42 -6.70
N GLU A 5 4.48 3.66 -6.89
CA GLU A 5 3.96 4.79 -7.65
C GLU A 5 3.23 5.71 -6.67
N VAL A 6 3.46 7.02 -6.78
CA VAL A 6 2.81 8.04 -5.96
C VAL A 6 2.29 9.13 -6.88
N ASN A 7 0.99 9.39 -6.78
CA ASN A 7 0.31 10.46 -7.49
C ASN A 7 -0.11 11.52 -6.48
N TYR A 8 0.43 12.73 -6.61
CA TYR A 8 0.12 13.87 -5.75
C TYR A 8 -0.97 14.71 -6.41
N HIS A 9 -2.06 14.95 -5.67
CA HIS A 9 -3.23 15.66 -6.16
C HIS A 9 -3.29 17.09 -5.59
N PHE A 10 -3.00 17.25 -4.30
CA PHE A 10 -3.09 18.53 -3.59
C PHE A 10 -1.94 18.72 -2.60
N GLN A 11 -1.59 19.98 -2.33
CA GLN A 11 -0.61 20.35 -1.31
C GLN A 11 -1.29 20.45 0.07
N VAL A 12 -0.68 19.81 1.07
CA VAL A 12 -1.06 19.95 2.48
C VAL A 12 -0.35 21.15 3.11
N ASN A 13 -1.06 21.94 3.92
CA ASN A 13 -0.48 23.05 4.67
C ASN A 13 -0.50 22.74 6.18
N HIS A 14 0.57 23.14 6.88
CA HIS A 14 0.63 22.98 8.32
C HIS A 14 -0.20 24.07 9.05
N PRO A 15 -0.91 23.74 10.15
CA PRO A 15 -1.15 22.39 10.67
C PRO A 15 -2.35 21.72 9.98
N ALA A 16 -2.18 20.45 9.59
CA ALA A 16 -3.25 19.59 9.11
C ALA A 16 -3.21 18.25 9.84
N GLU A 17 -4.37 17.68 10.12
CA GLU A 17 -4.52 16.31 10.59
C GLU A 17 -4.78 15.41 9.38
N LEU A 18 -3.98 14.36 9.23
CA LEU A 18 -4.02 13.47 8.07
C LEU A 18 -4.50 12.08 8.47
N GLU A 19 -5.31 11.47 7.61
CA GLU A 19 -5.76 10.08 7.73
C GLU A 19 -5.20 9.27 6.56
N ILE A 20 -4.82 8.01 6.83
CA ILE A 20 -4.25 7.13 5.81
C ILE A 20 -5.13 5.89 5.69
N GLY A 21 -5.69 5.69 4.50
CA GLY A 21 -6.38 4.46 4.13
C GLY A 21 -5.45 3.57 3.30
N HIS A 22 -5.43 2.27 3.57
CA HIS A 22 -4.71 1.31 2.73
C HIS A 22 -5.45 -0.02 2.62
N ARG A 23 -5.19 -0.76 1.53
CA ARG A 23 -5.71 -2.12 1.34
C ARG A 23 -4.79 -2.93 0.45
N ILE A 24 -4.74 -4.23 0.71
CA ILE A 24 -4.10 -5.21 -0.18
C ILE A 24 -5.08 -5.49 -1.33
N CYS A 25 -4.72 -5.14 -2.56
CA CYS A 25 -5.62 -5.24 -3.73
C CYS A 25 -5.31 -6.43 -4.65
N ARG A 26 -4.14 -7.04 -4.53
CA ARG A 26 -3.73 -8.22 -5.32
C ARG A 26 -2.75 -9.07 -4.53
N VAL A 27 -2.88 -10.38 -4.58
CA VAL A 27 -1.89 -11.32 -4.01
C VAL A 27 -1.49 -12.36 -5.05
N GLY A 28 -0.22 -12.39 -5.41
CA GLY A 28 0.40 -13.41 -6.25
C GLY A 28 1.02 -14.55 -5.43
N SER A 29 1.93 -15.30 -6.06
CA SER A 29 2.67 -16.37 -5.39
C SER A 29 3.72 -15.81 -4.42
N LYS A 30 4.55 -14.85 -4.88
CA LYS A 30 5.67 -14.27 -4.11
C LYS A 30 5.63 -12.75 -3.98
N SER A 31 4.57 -12.12 -4.46
CA SER A 31 4.38 -10.66 -4.43
C SER A 31 2.92 -10.32 -4.18
N PHE A 32 2.68 -9.11 -3.69
CA PHE A 32 1.34 -8.58 -3.48
C PHE A 32 1.35 -7.07 -3.71
N ASP A 33 0.20 -6.52 -4.09
CA ASP A 33 0.04 -5.09 -4.34
C ASP A 33 -0.82 -4.48 -3.23
N MET A 34 -0.46 -3.27 -2.80
CA MET A 34 -1.27 -2.45 -1.90
C MET A 34 -1.57 -1.12 -2.56
N ILE A 35 -2.81 -0.68 -2.44
CA ILE A 35 -3.15 0.73 -2.69
C ILE A 35 -3.27 1.44 -1.36
N ALA A 36 -2.81 2.69 -1.30
CA ALA A 36 -3.05 3.56 -0.18
C ALA A 36 -3.35 4.98 -0.64
N ALA A 37 -4.06 5.71 0.19
CA ALA A 37 -4.42 7.10 -0.04
C ALA A 37 -4.28 7.88 1.27
N ILE A 38 -3.80 9.11 1.16
CA ILE A 38 -3.72 10.05 2.29
C ILE A 38 -4.83 11.07 2.10
N PHE A 39 -5.53 11.39 3.18
CA PHE A 39 -6.64 12.34 3.24
C PHE A 39 -6.35 13.38 4.31
N ILE A 40 -6.88 14.59 4.15
CA ILE A 40 -7.04 15.50 5.27
C ILE A 40 -8.26 15.02 6.05
N LYS A 41 -8.20 15.05 7.39
CA LYS A 41 -9.30 14.57 8.23
C LYS A 41 -10.62 15.25 7.87
N ASN A 42 -11.68 14.46 7.77
CA ASN A 42 -13.02 14.86 7.32
C ASN A 42 -13.13 15.27 5.84
N GLU A 43 -12.07 15.11 5.03
CA GLU A 43 -12.13 15.27 3.58
C GLU A 43 -12.23 13.90 2.90
N VAL A 44 -12.93 13.87 1.77
CA VAL A 44 -13.16 12.65 0.99
C VAL A 44 -12.14 12.51 -0.14
N GLU A 45 -11.61 13.64 -0.64
CA GLU A 45 -10.63 13.63 -1.71
C GLU A 45 -9.23 13.37 -1.17
N PRO A 46 -8.46 12.46 -1.78
CA PRO A 46 -7.12 12.17 -1.31
C PRO A 46 -6.13 13.26 -1.75
N VAL A 47 -5.22 13.65 -0.86
CA VAL A 47 -4.09 14.54 -1.20
C VAL A 47 -3.04 13.83 -2.03
N CYS A 48 -2.87 12.52 -1.80
CA CYS A 48 -2.09 11.67 -2.67
C CYS A 48 -2.60 10.23 -2.64
N THR A 49 -2.36 9.51 -3.73
CA THR A 49 -2.69 8.09 -3.89
C THR A 49 -1.46 7.32 -4.31
N THR A 50 -1.39 6.05 -3.91
CA THR A 50 -0.20 5.23 -4.10
C THR A 50 -0.55 3.82 -4.53
N LEU A 51 0.35 3.22 -5.31
CA LEU A 51 0.38 1.79 -5.59
C LEU A 51 1.75 1.25 -5.19
N PHE A 52 1.76 0.40 -4.17
CA PHE A 52 2.94 -0.33 -3.73
C PHE A 52 2.94 -1.74 -4.30
N LYS A 53 4.05 -2.14 -4.94
CA LYS A 53 4.30 -3.53 -5.31
C LYS A 53 5.28 -4.13 -4.31
N MET A 54 4.82 -5.08 -3.52
CA MET A 54 5.58 -5.71 -2.45
C MET A 54 6.08 -7.09 -2.90
N VAL A 55 7.27 -7.47 -2.43
CA VAL A 55 7.86 -8.80 -2.66
C VAL A 55 8.01 -9.48 -1.31
N SER A 56 7.57 -10.73 -1.20
CA SER A 56 7.78 -11.53 0.00
C SER A 56 9.18 -12.16 -0.07
N TYR A 57 10.06 -11.72 0.82
CA TYR A 57 11.48 -12.08 0.83
C TYR A 57 11.91 -12.52 2.23
N SER A 58 12.68 -13.60 2.30
CA SER A 58 13.31 -14.04 3.55
C SER A 58 14.78 -13.62 3.54
N TYR A 59 15.17 -12.74 4.46
CA TYR A 59 16.57 -12.36 4.64
C TYR A 59 17.43 -13.49 5.21
N ILE A 60 16.82 -14.47 5.90
CA ILE A 60 17.53 -15.65 6.42
C ILE A 60 17.88 -16.61 5.27
N LYS A 61 16.91 -16.85 4.36
CA LYS A 61 17.09 -17.76 3.21
C LYS A 61 17.66 -17.06 1.98
N ASP A 62 17.90 -15.77 2.07
CA ASP A 62 18.31 -14.88 0.98
C ASP A 62 17.54 -15.13 -0.33
N SER A 63 16.22 -15.24 -0.24
CA SER A 63 15.38 -15.59 -1.40
C SER A 63 13.92 -15.18 -1.25
N THR A 64 13.23 -15.10 -2.38
CA THR A 64 11.78 -14.85 -2.42
C THR A 64 11.00 -16.08 -1.94
N ILE A 65 10.07 -15.85 -1.03
CA ILE A 65 9.22 -16.87 -0.43
C ILE A 65 7.76 -16.70 -0.87
N PRO A 66 6.91 -17.73 -0.70
CA PRO A 66 5.47 -17.55 -0.87
C PRO A 66 4.94 -16.44 0.04
N VAL A 67 3.95 -15.69 -0.45
CA VAL A 67 3.26 -14.68 0.36
C VAL A 67 2.57 -15.38 1.55
N PRO A 68 2.82 -14.94 2.80
CA PRO A 68 2.16 -15.47 3.99
C PRO A 68 0.64 -15.43 3.92
N ASP A 69 -0.02 -16.43 4.50
CA ASP A 69 -1.49 -16.58 4.45
C ASP A 69 -2.22 -15.38 5.04
N ILE A 70 -1.69 -14.78 6.12
CA ILE A 70 -2.30 -13.57 6.70
C ILE A 70 -2.42 -12.40 5.70
N ILE A 71 -1.49 -12.26 4.75
CA ILE A 71 -1.57 -11.24 3.70
C ILE A 71 -2.63 -11.64 2.66
N ARG A 72 -2.71 -12.93 2.34
CA ARG A 72 -3.70 -13.49 1.42
C ARG A 72 -5.13 -13.34 1.96
N ASP A 73 -5.34 -13.67 3.23
CA ASP A 73 -6.64 -13.63 3.91
C ASP A 73 -7.18 -12.19 4.06
N ASN A 74 -6.27 -11.21 4.13
CA ASN A 74 -6.60 -9.80 4.19
C ASN A 74 -6.67 -9.11 2.80
N CYS A 75 -6.52 -9.86 1.71
CA CYS A 75 -6.68 -9.31 0.37
C CYS A 75 -8.14 -8.91 0.12
N ARG A 76 -8.34 -7.71 -0.42
CA ARG A 76 -9.64 -7.17 -0.87
C ARG A 76 -9.48 -6.69 -2.32
N PRO A 77 -9.71 -7.58 -3.31
CA PRO A 77 -9.51 -7.25 -4.72
C PRO A 77 -10.41 -6.08 -5.17
N LEU A 78 -9.96 -5.36 -6.20
CA LEU A 78 -10.73 -4.28 -6.83
C LEU A 78 -11.91 -4.85 -7.62
#